data_AF-A0A3D5VFT0-F1
#
_entry.id   AF-A0A3D5VFT0-F1
#
_cell.length_a   1.000
_cell.length_b   1.000
_cell.length_c   1.000
_cell.angle_alpha   90.00
_cell.angle_beta   90.00
_cell.angle_gamma   90.00
#
_symmetry.space_group_name_H-M   'P 1'
#
loop_
_entity.id
_entity.type
_entity.pdbx_description
1 polymer ?
#
loop_
_entity_poly.entity_id
_entity_poly.type
_entity_poly.pdbx_seq_one_letter_code
_entity_poly.pdbx_strand_id
1 'polypeptide(L)' 'QDKVKIVYQMTGSTALHVHAFMEDNDSLVDFLQKHVYTIDGITNVEISMLLKRFKSDLTVM' A
#
# COMPACT_ATOMS: atom_id res chain seq x y z
N GLN A 1 -14.92 1.32 -4.92
CA GLN A 1 -14.30 2.18 -3.89
C GLN A 1 -12.79 2.16 -4.09
N ASP A 2 -12.12 3.31 -4.06
CA ASP A 2 -10.66 3.38 -4.21
C ASP A 2 -9.95 2.66 -3.05
N LYS A 3 -9.29 1.54 -3.38
CA LYS A 3 -8.56 0.66 -2.46
C LYS A 3 -7.29 1.32 -1.92
N VAL A 4 -6.64 2.16 -2.73
CA VAL A 4 -5.45 2.94 -2.34
C VAL A 4 -5.90 4.29 -1.78
N LYS A 5 -5.41 4.66 -0.59
CA LYS A 5 -5.74 5.93 0.05
C LYS A 5 -4.60 6.93 0.04
N ILE A 6 -3.38 6.44 0.11
CA ILE A 6 -2.20 7.27 0.28
C ILE A 6 -1.05 6.66 -0.52
N VAL A 7 -0.33 7.52 -1.23
CA VAL A 7 0.91 7.17 -1.93
C VAL A 7 1.94 8.25 -1.63
N TYR A 8 3.09 7.86 -1.11
CA TYR A 8 4.22 8.74 -0.85
C TYR A 8 5.47 8.23 -1.56
N GLN A 9 6.23 9.16 -2.13
CA GLN A 9 7.62 8.91 -2.48
C GLN A 9 8.49 9.38 -1.32
N MET A 10 9.24 8.46 -0.72
CA MET A 10 10.12 8.77 0.40
C MET A 10 11.47 9.25 -0.12
N THR A 11 12.10 10.22 0.56
CA THR A 11 13.48 10.63 0.22
C THR A 11 14.48 9.55 0.67
N GLY A 12 15.46 9.25 -0.18
CA GLY A 12 16.50 8.25 0.11
C GLY A 12 16.12 6.79 -0.18
N SER A 13 14.83 6.49 -0.35
CA SER A 13 14.37 5.21 -0.90
C SER A 13 13.85 5.44 -2.32
N THR A 14 14.14 4.51 -3.24
CA THR A 14 13.55 4.50 -4.59
C THR A 14 12.17 3.84 -4.62
N ALA A 15 11.59 3.52 -3.45
CA ALA A 15 10.30 2.86 -3.34
C ALA A 15 9.14 3.85 -3.07
N LEU A 16 7.95 3.49 -3.55
CA LEU A 16 6.69 4.12 -3.17
C LEU A 16 6.15 3.47 -1.90
N HIS A 17 5.79 4.28 -0.91
CA HIS A 17 5.09 3.83 0.28
C HIS A 17 3.59 4.03 0.08
N VAL A 18 2.83 2.94 0.09
CA VAL A 18 1.41 2.94 -0.26
C VAL A 18 0.58 2.40 0.89
N HIS A 19 -0.48 3.13 1.28
CA HIS A 19 -1.50 2.60 2.20
C HIS A 19 -2.74 2.24 1.41
N ALA A 20 -3.13 0.97 1.52
CA ALA A 20 -4.33 0.45 0.89
C ALA A 20 -5.15 -0.36 1.91
N PHE A 21 -6.47 -0.33 1.74
CA PHE A 21 -7.41 -1.09 2.56
C PHE A 21 -7.97 -2.23 1.74
N MET A 22 -7.92 -3.43 2.31
CA MET A 22 -8.44 -4.67 1.74
C MET A 22 -9.40 -5.31 2.74
N GLU A 23 -10.37 -6.06 2.24
CA GLU A 23 -11.39 -6.72 3.07
C GLU A 23 -10.84 -8.00 3.71
N ASP A 24 -10.00 -8.71 2.98
CA ASP A 24 -9.43 -10.00 3.37
C ASP A 24 -8.10 -10.27 2.63
N ASN A 25 -7.52 -11.44 2.87
CA ASN A 25 -6.27 -11.83 2.22
C ASN A 25 -6.44 -12.14 0.72
N ASP A 26 -7.59 -12.68 0.31
CA ASP A 26 -7.83 -13.03 -1.09
C ASP A 26 -7.90 -11.77 -1.95
N SER A 27 -8.59 -10.72 -1.46
CA SER A 27 -8.66 -9.40 -2.09
C SER A 27 -7.32 -8.67 -2.14
N LEU A 28 -6.41 -8.93 -1.17
CA LEU A 28 -5.02 -8.48 -1.21
C LEU A 28 -4.25 -9.19 -2.34
N VAL A 29 -4.30 -10.52 -2.41
CA VAL A 29 -3.60 -11.30 -3.44
C VAL A 29 -4.07 -10.89 -4.83
N ASP A 30 -5.38 -10.80 -5.03
CA ASP A 30 -5.99 -10.36 -6.28
C ASP A 30 -5.53 -8.93 -6.65
N PHE A 31 -5.47 -8.03 -5.68
CA PHE A 31 -5.01 -6.66 -5.91
C PHE A 31 -3.54 -6.62 -6.35
N LEU A 32 -2.68 -7.38 -5.68
CA LEU A 32 -1.27 -7.46 -6.02
C LEU A 32 -1.07 -8.00 -7.44
N GLN A 33 -1.74 -9.12 -7.77
CA GLN A 33 -1.60 -9.77 -9.06
C GLN A 33 -2.16 -8.94 -10.22
N LYS A 34 -3.32 -8.30 -10.04
CA LYS A 34 -4.01 -7.59 -11.12
C LYS A 34 -3.56 -6.15 -11.30
N HIS A 35 -3.00 -5.53 -10.26
CA HIS A 35 -2.69 -4.11 -10.27
C HIS A 35 -1.25 -3.76 -9.91
N VAL A 36 -0.62 -4.46 -8.96
CA VAL A 36 0.73 -4.08 -8.51
C VAL A 36 1.80 -4.75 -9.37
N TYR A 37 1.78 -6.08 -9.48
CA TYR A 37 2.78 -6.85 -10.23
C TYR A 37 2.72 -6.63 -11.74
N THR A 38 1.65 -6.03 -12.24
CA THR A 38 1.50 -5.64 -13.65
C THR A 38 2.15 -4.31 -13.99
N ILE A 39 2.61 -3.54 -13.00
CA ILE A 39 3.23 -2.23 -13.22
C ILE A 39 4.65 -2.44 -13.70
N ASP A 40 4.95 -1.95 -14.90
CA ASP A 40 6.29 -2.01 -15.47
C ASP A 40 7.30 -1.21 -14.63
N GLY A 41 8.49 -1.76 -14.46
CA GLY A 41 9.55 -1.19 -13.63
C GLY A 41 9.44 -1.45 -12.12
N ILE A 42 8.39 -2.13 -11.63
CA ILE A 42 8.39 -2.64 -10.25
C ILE A 42 9.36 -3.83 -10.17
N THR A 43 10.42 -3.66 -9.38
CA THR A 43 11.45 -4.70 -9.17
C THR A 43 11.24 -5.49 -7.89
N ASN A 44 10.61 -4.88 -6.88
CA ASN A 44 10.32 -5.51 -5.60
C ASN A 44 9.06 -4.90 -4.96
N VAL A 45 8.33 -5.72 -4.19
CA VAL A 45 7.15 -5.29 -3.43
C VAL A 45 7.24 -5.88 -2.03
N GLU A 46 7.26 -5.00 -1.03
CA GLU A 46 7.21 -5.39 0.38
C GLU A 46 5.85 -5.02 0.97
N ILE A 47 5.26 -5.94 1.74
CA ILE A 47 3.93 -5.80 2.30
C ILE A 47 4.01 -5.89 3.81
N SER A 48 3.35 -4.95 4.48
CA SER A 48 3.22 -4.94 5.93
C SER A 48 1.75 -4.79 6.31
N MET A 49 1.25 -5.68 7.19
CA MET A 49 -0.11 -5.63 7.68
C MET A 49 -0.17 -4.93 9.03
N LEU A 50 -1.04 -3.92 9.15
CA LEU A 50 -1.33 -3.25 10.40
C LEU A 50 -2.23 -4.11 11.27
N LEU A 51 -1.68 -4.69 12.35
CA LEU A 51 -2.45 -5.50 13.30
C LEU A 51 -3.30 -4.64 14.25
N LYS A 52 -2.79 -3.47 14.62
CA LYS A 52 -3.46 -2.52 15.51
C LYS A 52 -2.97 -1.11 15.23
N ARG A 53 -3.91 -0.17 15.09
CA ARG A 53 -3.59 1.26 14.93
C ARG A 53 -3.65 1.95 16.29
N PHE A 54 -2.50 2.38 16.80
CA PHE A 54 -2.39 3.06 18.10
C PHE A 54 -2.73 4.55 18.02
N LYS A 55 -2.46 5.18 16.88
CA LYS A 55 -2.84 6.56 16.58
C LYS A 55 -3.42 6.62 15.18
N SER A 56 -4.58 7.24 15.09
CA SER A 56 -5.48 7.12 13.95
C SER A 56 -5.64 8.41 13.15
N ASP A 57 -5.45 9.53 13.85
CA ASP A 57 -5.64 10.85 13.28
C ASP A 57 -4.35 11.27 12.60
N LEU A 58 -4.39 11.22 11.26
CA LEU A 58 -3.47 12.00 10.46
C LEU A 58 -3.98 13.45 10.54
N THR A 59 -3.64 14.16 11.62
CA THR A 59 -3.80 15.62 11.65
C THR A 59 -2.78 16.17 10.65
N VAL A 60 -3.21 16.35 9.41
CA VAL A 60 -2.48 17.18 8.46
C VAL A 60 -2.68 18.62 8.95
N MET A 61 -1.64 19.22 9.51
CA MET A 61 -1.60 20.65 9.80
C MET A 61 -1.45 21.45 8.51
#